data_AF-A0A534PTV5-F1
#
_entry.id   AF-A0A534PTV5-F1
#
_cell.length_a   1.000
_cell.length_b   1.000
_cell.length_c   1.000
_cell.angle_alpha   90.00
_cell.angle_beta   90.00
_cell.angle_gamma   90.00
#
_symmetry.space_group_name_H-M   'P 1'
#
loop_
_entity.id
_entity.type
_entity.pdbx_description
1 polymer ?
#
loop_
_entity_poly.entity_id
_entity_poly.type
_entity_poly.pdbx_seq_one_letter_code
_entity_poly.pdbx_strand_id
1 'polypeptide(L)'
;MTSVEPIARLLAQRGTLPEAALQDAAARAKSPADFLGSLLEQGVPEPDLVGVMAEHLGMPGVDLSRTNIDLAVLARIPRLVAESDLVLPLSDEGGRLHVAVNAAVENEEVLEELRFATGMEISAYAALPGPLREAITFAYDAKDQGESSWRGGALAADSEVGVAVILPGVRGETGPFDRGPPPAASAGQARKDELETIEEIETVEGMENLQDLDSLEDLEPLELEVGGDESEEEVLGSVGVRVGPARILAVDDDPEILRLLDRTLRSAGYAVELARDGREAEKKIEKERYDLILLDAMLPQVHGFELCARLKANARTRSVPVILCSAVYRGWRYASDVRETFGADDYLEKPFHLPDLLHRVAERLSGKSEASPQASEKAERLYQKGTGLLEAGQAAEARKTLEEAAREDPFSARAHFALAKAMQAQGDLFSALTEYERAVELRPNLFPALRALAGLYEEKGFRRKATEALERALHAAPDAESREAVRARLLQLL
;
A
#
# COMPACT_ATOMS: atom_id res chain seq x y z
N MET A 1 12.11 -18.63 1.43
CA MET A 1 13.14 -19.19 2.34
C MET A 1 14.35 -19.68 1.55
N THR A 2 15.49 -19.00 1.70
CA THR A 2 16.81 -19.42 1.20
C THR A 2 17.23 -20.79 1.75
N SER A 3 17.72 -21.69 0.90
CA SER A 3 18.25 -23.01 1.30
C SER A 3 19.77 -22.94 1.52
N VAL A 4 20.31 -23.86 2.34
CA VAL A 4 21.77 -24.01 2.54
C VAL A 4 22.44 -24.71 1.35
N GLU A 5 21.72 -25.62 0.68
CA GLU A 5 22.22 -26.47 -0.41
C GLU A 5 22.88 -25.70 -1.57
N PRO A 6 22.31 -24.58 -2.08
CA PRO A 6 22.93 -23.81 -3.17
C PRO A 6 24.19 -23.06 -2.72
N ILE A 7 24.18 -22.53 -1.50
CA ILE A 7 25.30 -21.77 -0.91
C ILE A 7 26.51 -22.70 -0.73
N ALA A 8 26.29 -23.88 -0.15
CA ALA A 8 27.32 -24.90 0.00
C ALA A 8 27.90 -25.34 -1.35
N ARG A 9 27.07 -25.47 -2.39
CA ARG A 9 27.50 -25.82 -3.75
C ARG A 9 28.37 -24.74 -4.40
N LEU A 10 28.02 -23.46 -4.25
CA LEU A 10 28.82 -22.34 -4.77
C LEU A 10 30.18 -22.24 -4.06
N LEU A 11 30.23 -22.45 -2.73
CA LEU A 11 31.48 -22.50 -1.97
C LEU A 11 32.40 -23.65 -2.42
N ALA A 12 31.83 -24.82 -2.72
CA ALA A 12 32.58 -25.95 -3.26
C ALA A 12 33.11 -25.65 -4.67
N GLN A 13 32.33 -25.00 -5.53
CA GLN A 13 32.74 -24.59 -6.88
C GLN A 13 33.87 -23.55 -6.89
N ARG A 14 33.87 -22.61 -5.93
CA ARG A 14 34.97 -21.65 -5.74
C ARG A 14 36.20 -22.25 -5.06
N GLY A 15 36.13 -23.50 -4.56
CA GLY A 15 37.24 -24.18 -3.90
C GLY A 15 37.59 -23.64 -2.50
N THR A 16 36.71 -22.83 -1.91
CA THR A 16 36.93 -22.15 -0.61
C THR A 16 37.10 -23.15 0.54
N LEU A 17 36.39 -24.29 0.49
CA LEU A 17 36.54 -25.41 1.41
C LEU A 17 36.35 -26.75 0.68
N PRO A 18 36.88 -27.87 1.22
CA PRO A 18 36.59 -29.21 0.71
C PRO A 18 35.09 -29.52 0.78
N GLU A 19 34.54 -30.14 -0.27
CA GLU A 19 33.10 -30.43 -0.38
C GLU A 19 32.56 -31.21 0.83
N ALA A 20 33.31 -32.19 1.33
CA ALA A 20 32.93 -32.96 2.52
C ALA A 20 32.78 -32.08 3.79
N ALA A 21 33.61 -31.04 3.96
CA ALA A 21 33.50 -30.12 5.10
C ALA A 21 32.29 -29.20 4.97
N LEU A 22 31.96 -28.77 3.74
CA LEU A 22 30.76 -27.99 3.44
C LEU A 22 29.48 -28.81 3.64
N GLN A 23 29.48 -30.10 3.26
CA GLN A 23 28.38 -31.04 3.55
C GLN A 23 28.22 -31.27 5.06
N ASP A 24 29.31 -31.49 5.80
CA ASP A 24 29.30 -31.67 7.26
C ASP A 24 28.80 -30.43 8.02
N ALA A 25 29.12 -29.23 7.52
CA ALA A 25 28.62 -27.96 8.07
C ALA A 25 27.14 -27.74 7.72
N ALA A 26 26.75 -27.98 6.47
CA ALA A 26 25.36 -27.84 6.01
C ALA A 26 24.40 -28.78 6.76
N ALA A 27 24.82 -30.03 7.01
CA ALA A 27 24.03 -31.01 7.76
C ALA A 27 23.85 -30.68 9.25
N ARG A 28 24.61 -29.72 9.80
CA ARG A 28 24.54 -29.26 11.20
C ARG A 28 23.84 -27.91 11.35
N ALA A 29 23.79 -27.11 10.29
CA ALA A 29 23.15 -25.80 10.28
C ALA A 29 21.62 -25.91 10.39
N LYS A 30 21.00 -25.02 11.17
CA LYS A 30 19.53 -24.94 11.30
C LYS A 30 18.93 -23.88 10.37
N SER A 31 19.76 -22.97 9.87
CA SER A 31 19.43 -21.89 8.95
C SER A 31 20.66 -21.51 8.11
N PRO A 32 20.49 -20.76 6.99
CA PRO A 32 21.61 -20.17 6.26
C PRO A 32 22.49 -19.25 7.12
N ALA A 33 21.92 -18.59 8.13
CA ALA A 33 22.67 -17.75 9.06
C ALA A 33 23.61 -18.58 9.96
N ASP A 34 23.13 -19.70 10.52
CA ASP A 34 23.97 -20.62 11.30
C ASP A 34 25.09 -21.22 10.44
N PHE A 35 24.78 -21.56 9.17
CA PHE A 35 25.76 -22.08 8.22
C PHE A 35 26.89 -21.05 7.98
N LEU A 36 26.55 -19.85 7.53
CA LEU A 36 27.52 -18.78 7.25
C LEU A 36 28.34 -18.40 8.50
N GLY A 37 27.70 -18.32 9.67
CA GLY A 37 28.38 -18.08 10.94
C GLY A 37 29.41 -19.18 11.27
N SER A 38 29.03 -20.45 11.13
CA SER A 38 29.94 -21.58 11.39
C SER A 38 31.16 -21.61 10.45
N LEU A 39 31.06 -21.03 9.25
CA LEU A 39 32.18 -20.92 8.30
C LEU A 39 33.12 -19.76 8.65
N LEU A 40 32.60 -18.63 9.12
CA LEU A 40 33.41 -17.55 9.70
C LEU A 40 34.22 -18.05 10.91
N GLU A 41 33.57 -18.80 11.83
CA GLU A 41 34.24 -19.41 12.99
C GLU A 41 35.34 -20.41 12.62
N GLN A 42 35.22 -21.06 11.45
CA GLN A 42 36.24 -21.95 10.89
C GLN A 42 37.37 -21.21 10.16
N GLY A 43 37.33 -19.87 10.09
CA GLY A 43 38.35 -19.03 9.48
C GLY A 43 38.19 -18.83 7.96
N VAL A 44 37.00 -19.08 7.40
CA VAL A 44 36.71 -18.70 6.01
C VAL A 44 36.59 -17.17 5.93
N PRO A 45 37.27 -16.48 4.98
CA PRO A 45 37.22 -15.02 4.88
C PRO A 45 35.80 -14.48 4.61
N GLU A 46 35.43 -13.41 5.33
CA GLU A 46 34.18 -12.66 5.09
C GLU A 46 34.00 -12.28 3.59
N PRO A 47 35.02 -11.76 2.86
CA PRO A 47 34.87 -11.42 1.45
C PRO A 47 34.53 -12.60 0.54
N ASP A 48 34.99 -13.81 0.85
CA ASP A 48 34.68 -15.01 0.06
C ASP A 48 33.22 -15.44 0.25
N LEU A 49 32.74 -15.40 1.50
CA LEU A 49 31.36 -15.70 1.87
C LEU A 49 30.39 -14.64 1.32
N VAL A 50 30.69 -13.34 1.52
CA VAL A 50 29.92 -12.23 0.93
C VAL A 50 29.90 -12.35 -0.60
N GLY A 51 31.04 -12.66 -1.21
CA GLY A 51 31.16 -12.84 -2.66
C GLY A 51 30.32 -13.99 -3.20
N VAL A 52 30.11 -15.08 -2.43
CA VAL A 52 29.18 -16.16 -2.79
C VAL A 52 27.73 -15.74 -2.58
N MET A 53 27.41 -15.06 -1.49
CA MET A 53 26.04 -14.60 -1.25
C MET A 53 25.59 -13.57 -2.28
N ALA A 54 26.49 -12.68 -2.72
CA ALA A 54 26.25 -11.74 -3.81
C ALA A 54 25.91 -12.44 -5.13
N GLU A 55 26.63 -13.52 -5.47
CA GLU A 55 26.34 -14.36 -6.64
C GLU A 55 25.02 -15.13 -6.48
N HIS A 56 24.75 -15.70 -5.30
CA HIS A 56 23.54 -16.48 -5.03
C HIS A 56 22.26 -15.62 -5.11
N LEU A 57 22.31 -14.41 -4.58
CA LEU A 57 21.18 -13.47 -4.49
C LEU A 57 21.05 -12.56 -5.72
N GLY A 58 22.04 -12.54 -6.62
CA GLY A 58 22.09 -11.65 -7.78
C GLY A 58 22.29 -10.16 -7.44
N MET A 59 22.66 -9.84 -6.19
CA MET A 59 22.84 -8.47 -5.69
C MET A 59 24.32 -8.22 -5.32
N PRO A 60 24.82 -6.97 -5.35
CA PRO A 60 26.18 -6.67 -4.89
C PRO A 60 26.35 -6.97 -3.39
N GLY A 61 27.53 -7.41 -2.99
CA GLY A 61 27.88 -7.61 -1.58
C GLY A 61 28.56 -6.40 -0.96
N VAL A 62 28.65 -6.34 0.37
CA VAL A 62 29.47 -5.36 1.10
C VAL A 62 30.32 -6.04 2.16
N ASP A 63 31.61 -5.69 2.17
CA ASP A 63 32.58 -6.08 3.20
C ASP A 63 32.53 -5.06 4.34
N LEU A 64 31.91 -5.44 5.46
CA LEU A 64 31.72 -4.54 6.60
C LEU A 64 33.02 -4.37 7.38
N SER A 65 33.88 -5.40 7.40
CA SER A 65 35.21 -5.33 7.98
C SER A 65 36.09 -4.24 7.35
N ARG A 66 35.80 -3.83 6.10
CA ARG A 66 36.52 -2.81 5.33
C ARG A 66 35.65 -1.62 4.91
N THR A 67 34.59 -1.30 5.65
CA THR A 67 33.69 -0.16 5.38
C THR A 67 33.87 0.97 6.41
N ASN A 68 33.64 2.23 6.00
CA ASN A 68 33.71 3.44 6.84
C ASN A 68 32.44 4.29 6.65
N ILE A 69 31.62 4.42 7.70
CA ILE A 69 30.27 5.01 7.63
C ILE A 69 30.28 6.39 8.30
N ASP A 70 29.74 7.41 7.64
CA ASP A 70 29.41 8.70 8.28
C ASP A 70 28.20 8.51 9.19
N LEU A 71 28.34 8.78 10.49
CA LEU A 71 27.30 8.49 11.48
C LEU A 71 26.08 9.41 11.38
N ALA A 72 26.12 10.45 10.53
CA ALA A 72 24.93 11.20 10.13
C ALA A 72 23.92 10.33 9.36
N VAL A 73 24.37 9.35 8.55
CA VAL A 73 23.46 8.49 7.77
C VAL A 73 22.61 7.59 8.66
N LEU A 74 23.07 7.30 9.89
CA LEU A 74 22.30 6.59 10.92
C LEU A 74 21.11 7.40 11.46
N ALA A 75 20.83 8.59 10.93
CA ALA A 75 19.56 9.29 11.14
C ALA A 75 18.45 8.85 10.15
N ARG A 76 18.81 8.15 9.06
CA ARG A 76 17.86 7.69 8.03
C ARG A 76 17.08 6.43 8.44
N ILE A 77 17.65 5.60 9.31
CA ILE A 77 17.04 4.39 9.85
C ILE A 77 17.16 4.45 11.38
N PRO A 78 16.08 4.24 12.17
CA PRO A 78 16.19 4.18 13.63
C PRO A 78 16.96 2.94 14.11
N ARG A 79 17.68 3.06 15.24
CA ARG A 79 18.44 1.95 15.85
C ARG A 79 17.62 0.68 16.01
N LEU A 80 16.37 0.79 16.47
CA LEU A 80 15.49 -0.36 16.66
C LEU A 80 15.21 -1.11 15.35
N VAL A 81 14.96 -0.38 14.25
CA VAL A 81 14.69 -0.97 12.91
C VAL A 81 15.96 -1.63 12.36
N ALA A 82 17.11 -0.98 12.54
CA ALA A 82 18.40 -1.58 12.19
C ALA A 82 18.63 -2.90 12.94
N GLU A 83 18.34 -2.95 14.24
CA GLU A 83 18.50 -4.13 15.09
C GLU A 83 17.43 -5.22 14.86
N SER A 84 16.18 -4.88 14.55
CA SER A 84 15.09 -5.86 14.33
C SER A 84 15.18 -6.55 12.98
N ASP A 85 15.37 -5.78 11.92
CA ASP A 85 15.27 -6.25 10.53
C ASP A 85 16.66 -6.51 9.93
N LEU A 86 17.70 -6.24 10.73
CA LEU A 86 19.11 -6.49 10.46
C LEU A 86 19.58 -5.77 9.19
N VAL A 87 19.49 -4.43 9.25
CA VAL A 87 19.85 -3.49 8.17
C VAL A 87 20.71 -2.35 8.70
N LEU A 88 21.64 -1.84 7.88
CA LEU A 88 22.56 -0.76 8.27
C LEU A 88 22.71 0.25 7.11
N PRO A 89 22.33 1.52 7.27
CA PRO A 89 22.57 2.54 6.25
C PRO A 89 24.07 2.90 6.19
N LEU A 90 24.58 3.09 4.98
CA LEU A 90 26.01 3.23 4.66
C LEU A 90 26.37 4.64 4.15
N SER A 91 25.58 5.18 3.22
CA SER A 91 25.66 6.55 2.70
C SER A 91 24.33 7.00 2.09
N ASP A 92 24.07 8.32 2.05
CA ASP A 92 22.93 8.92 1.35
C ASP A 92 23.37 9.93 0.28
N GLU A 93 23.33 9.51 -0.98
CA GLU A 93 23.85 10.26 -2.13
C GLU A 93 22.76 10.50 -3.18
N GLY A 94 22.57 11.74 -3.63
CA GLY A 94 21.69 12.07 -4.76
C GLY A 94 20.20 11.72 -4.60
N GLY A 95 19.71 11.50 -3.37
CA GLY A 95 18.34 11.02 -3.10
C GLY A 95 18.22 9.49 -2.99
N ARG A 96 19.35 8.79 -2.95
CA ARG A 96 19.47 7.33 -2.86
C ARG A 96 20.21 6.92 -1.60
N LEU A 97 19.63 6.00 -0.82
CA LEU A 97 20.20 5.47 0.42
C LEU A 97 20.84 4.10 0.15
N HIS A 98 22.09 3.96 0.52
CA HIS A 98 22.86 2.73 0.41
C HIS A 98 22.74 1.95 1.73
N VAL A 99 22.31 0.68 1.68
CA VAL A 99 21.94 -0.10 2.87
C VAL A 99 22.53 -1.50 2.79
N ALA A 100 23.30 -1.91 3.81
CA ALA A 100 23.68 -3.30 4.02
C ALA A 100 22.50 -4.07 4.61
N VAL A 101 22.21 -5.26 4.05
CA VAL A 101 21.05 -6.09 4.42
C VAL A 101 21.46 -7.54 4.66
N ASN A 102 20.62 -8.25 5.42
CA ASN A 102 20.82 -9.62 5.85
C ASN A 102 20.81 -10.63 4.69
N ALA A 103 21.99 -11.10 4.27
CA ALA A 103 22.12 -12.05 3.16
C ALA A 103 21.46 -13.42 3.39
N ALA A 104 21.11 -13.78 4.63
CA ALA A 104 20.56 -15.10 4.95
C ALA A 104 19.03 -15.23 4.72
N VAL A 105 18.33 -14.15 4.32
CA VAL A 105 16.87 -14.09 4.18
C VAL A 105 16.43 -13.37 2.91
N GLU A 106 15.15 -13.45 2.56
CA GLU A 106 14.52 -12.53 1.62
C GLU A 106 14.33 -11.15 2.29
N ASN A 107 14.69 -10.06 1.60
CA ASN A 107 14.70 -8.68 2.16
C ASN A 107 13.70 -7.74 1.44
N GLU A 108 12.81 -8.26 0.60
CA GLU A 108 11.97 -7.47 -0.32
C GLU A 108 11.01 -6.52 0.43
N GLU A 109 10.26 -7.05 1.39
CA GLU A 109 9.35 -6.30 2.27
C GLU A 109 10.07 -5.20 3.06
N VAL A 110 11.20 -5.53 3.72
CA VAL A 110 12.03 -4.56 4.45
C VAL A 110 12.56 -3.44 3.54
N LEU A 111 12.97 -3.77 2.32
CA LEU A 111 13.45 -2.78 1.36
C LEU A 111 12.35 -1.87 0.82
N GLU A 112 11.10 -2.35 0.73
CA GLU A 112 9.94 -1.51 0.42
C GLU A 112 9.58 -0.57 1.58
N GLU A 113 9.57 -1.07 2.82
CA GLU A 113 9.35 -0.22 3.99
C GLU A 113 10.44 0.84 4.16
N LEU A 114 11.71 0.53 3.88
CA LEU A 114 12.79 1.51 3.87
C LEU A 114 12.64 2.56 2.76
N ARG A 115 12.24 2.19 1.52
CA ARG A 115 11.91 3.16 0.45
C ARG A 115 10.82 4.11 0.92
N PHE A 116 9.74 3.56 1.48
CA PHE A 116 8.57 4.31 1.93
C PHE A 116 8.88 5.25 3.10
N ALA A 117 9.53 4.74 4.16
CA ALA A 117 9.80 5.50 5.38
C ALA A 117 10.83 6.63 5.18
N THR A 118 11.79 6.45 4.26
CA THR A 118 12.83 7.45 3.97
C THR A 118 12.47 8.40 2.82
N GLY A 119 11.58 7.99 1.92
CA GLY A 119 11.29 8.71 0.67
C GLY A 119 12.45 8.66 -0.34
N MET A 120 13.36 7.70 -0.21
CA MET A 120 14.59 7.58 -0.99
C MET A 120 14.61 6.32 -1.85
N GLU A 121 15.35 6.35 -2.96
CA GLU A 121 15.70 5.11 -3.67
C GLU A 121 16.63 4.25 -2.80
N ILE A 122 16.34 2.97 -2.59
CA ILE A 122 17.23 2.11 -1.79
C ILE A 122 18.15 1.27 -2.70
N SER A 123 19.46 1.38 -2.47
CA SER A 123 20.49 0.48 -3.00
C SER A 123 20.86 -0.55 -1.94
N ALA A 124 20.50 -1.81 -2.14
CA ALA A 124 20.72 -2.89 -1.18
C ALA A 124 22.02 -3.67 -1.43
N TYR A 125 22.73 -4.02 -0.36
CA TYR A 125 24.01 -4.74 -0.41
C TYR A 125 24.01 -5.95 0.54
N ALA A 126 24.35 -7.13 0.04
CA ALA A 126 24.39 -8.35 0.84
C ALA A 126 25.54 -8.32 1.86
N ALA A 127 25.21 -8.47 3.15
CA ALA A 127 26.16 -8.59 4.26
C ALA A 127 25.87 -9.83 5.12
N LEU A 128 26.90 -10.36 5.80
CA LEU A 128 26.78 -11.57 6.61
C LEU A 128 26.08 -11.27 7.95
N PRO A 129 25.20 -12.16 8.47
CA PRO A 129 24.33 -11.81 9.61
C PRO A 129 25.06 -11.50 10.92
N GLY A 130 26.22 -12.11 11.16
CA GLY A 130 27.06 -11.85 12.34
C GLY A 130 27.73 -10.47 12.26
N PRO A 131 28.64 -10.24 11.28
CA PRO A 131 29.28 -8.95 11.04
C PRO A 131 28.28 -7.78 10.92
N LEU A 132 27.12 -7.99 10.29
CA LEU A 132 26.08 -6.98 10.19
C LEU A 132 25.49 -6.60 11.55
N ARG A 133 25.19 -7.57 12.42
CA ARG A 133 24.71 -7.32 13.79
C ARG A 133 25.74 -6.54 14.62
N GLU A 134 27.00 -6.95 14.55
CA GLU A 134 28.09 -6.27 15.25
C GLU A 134 28.29 -4.84 14.73
N ALA A 135 28.32 -4.64 13.41
CA ALA A 135 28.41 -3.32 12.80
C ALA A 135 27.25 -2.40 13.19
N ILE A 136 26.01 -2.92 13.25
CA ILE A 136 24.86 -2.17 13.76
C ILE A 136 25.09 -1.74 15.21
N THR A 137 25.38 -2.68 16.12
CA THR A 137 25.59 -2.35 17.54
C THR A 137 26.68 -1.30 17.72
N PHE A 138 27.86 -1.51 17.13
CA PHE A 138 28.99 -0.60 17.28
C PHE A 138 28.81 0.75 16.59
N ALA A 139 28.12 0.82 15.44
CA ALA A 139 27.91 2.10 14.75
C ALA A 139 26.90 2.99 15.48
N TYR A 140 25.79 2.42 16.00
CA TYR A 140 24.87 3.20 16.83
C TYR A 140 25.47 3.53 18.20
N ASP A 141 26.23 2.63 18.85
CA ASP A 141 26.95 2.93 20.09
C ASP A 141 27.98 4.06 19.91
N ALA A 142 28.70 4.11 18.80
CA ALA A 142 29.62 5.21 18.47
C ALA A 142 28.89 6.55 18.26
N LYS A 143 27.74 6.51 17.57
CA LYS A 143 26.86 7.68 17.36
C LYS A 143 26.32 8.21 18.69
N ASP A 144 25.87 7.32 19.57
CA ASP A 144 25.34 7.65 20.90
C ASP A 144 26.44 8.21 21.84
N GLN A 145 27.72 7.89 21.57
CA GLN A 145 28.91 8.50 22.20
C GLN A 145 29.35 9.84 21.56
N GLY A 146 28.74 10.26 20.45
CA GLY A 146 29.05 11.51 19.76
C GLY A 146 30.21 11.43 18.76
N GLU A 147 30.59 10.24 18.30
CA GLU A 147 31.55 10.07 17.20
C GLU A 147 30.94 10.47 15.84
N SER A 148 31.79 10.81 14.87
CA SER A 148 31.36 11.20 13.52
C SER A 148 31.47 10.09 12.46
N SER A 149 32.25 9.03 12.70
CA SER A 149 32.43 7.93 11.74
C SER A 149 32.64 6.58 12.42
N TRP A 150 31.92 5.54 12.02
CA TRP A 150 32.23 4.15 12.40
C TRP A 150 33.06 3.45 11.33
N ARG A 151 33.95 2.53 11.75
CA ARG A 151 34.93 1.85 10.88
C ARG A 151 35.00 0.36 11.16
N GLY A 152 35.00 -0.43 10.09
CA GLY A 152 35.30 -1.86 10.15
C GLY A 152 36.73 -2.16 10.63
N GLY A 153 36.89 -3.27 11.35
CA GLY A 153 38.14 -3.63 12.04
C GLY A 153 39.35 -3.97 11.16
N ALA A 154 39.18 -4.10 9.84
CA ALA A 154 40.26 -4.35 8.89
C ALA A 154 40.65 -3.10 8.07
N LEU A 155 40.13 -1.93 8.42
CA LEU A 155 40.39 -0.66 7.76
C LEU A 155 41.67 0.04 8.30
N ALA A 156 42.41 0.73 7.43
CA ALA A 156 43.54 1.56 7.86
C ALA A 156 43.05 2.89 8.47
N ALA A 157 43.76 3.40 9.49
CA ALA A 157 43.30 4.52 10.33
C ALA A 157 43.21 5.88 9.60
N ASP A 158 43.82 5.97 8.42
CA ASP A 158 43.91 7.13 7.52
C ASP A 158 42.91 7.10 6.35
N SER A 159 42.01 6.10 6.30
CA SER A 159 41.02 5.91 5.23
C SER A 159 39.91 6.98 5.24
N GLU A 160 39.44 7.37 4.04
CA GLU A 160 38.33 8.32 3.85
C GLU A 160 36.99 7.80 4.41
N VAL A 161 36.12 8.73 4.84
CA VAL A 161 34.79 8.45 5.43
C VAL A 161 33.73 8.38 4.33
N GLY A 162 32.73 7.50 4.48
CA GLY A 162 31.69 7.24 3.48
C GLY A 162 32.04 6.12 2.50
N VAL A 163 33.20 5.48 2.63
CA VAL A 163 33.66 4.41 1.73
C VAL A 163 33.09 3.05 2.18
N ALA A 164 32.10 2.53 1.45
CA ALA A 164 31.67 1.14 1.54
C ALA A 164 32.40 0.28 0.50
N VAL A 165 33.02 -0.83 0.95
CA VAL A 165 33.72 -1.76 0.04
C VAL A 165 32.71 -2.73 -0.58
N ILE A 166 32.20 -2.35 -1.75
CA ILE A 166 31.24 -3.14 -2.51
C ILE A 166 31.95 -4.24 -3.30
N LEU A 167 31.52 -5.48 -3.09
CA LEU A 167 32.00 -6.64 -3.85
C LEU A 167 31.05 -6.91 -5.03
N PRO A 168 31.57 -6.97 -6.27
CA PRO A 168 30.73 -7.13 -7.46
C PRO A 168 30.13 -8.54 -7.52
N GLY A 169 28.81 -8.62 -7.73
CA GLY A 169 28.13 -9.88 -8.03
C GLY A 169 28.59 -10.43 -9.39
N VAL A 170 29.10 -11.65 -9.41
CA VAL A 170 29.53 -12.32 -10.65
C VAL A 170 28.29 -12.68 -11.47
N ARG A 171 28.13 -12.06 -12.65
CA ARG A 171 27.04 -12.37 -13.57
C ARG A 171 27.24 -13.73 -14.23
N GLY A 172 26.50 -14.75 -13.77
CA GLY A 172 26.08 -15.83 -14.65
C GLY A 172 25.25 -15.27 -15.82
N GLU A 173 25.48 -15.74 -17.05
CA GLU A 173 24.93 -15.11 -18.25
C GLU A 173 23.42 -15.39 -18.43
N THR A 174 22.54 -14.38 -18.23
CA THR A 174 21.37 -14.14 -19.11
C THR A 174 20.65 -12.75 -19.00
N GLY A 175 21.34 -11.68 -18.58
CA GLY A 175 20.89 -10.27 -18.81
C GLY A 175 19.67 -9.78 -17.97
N PRO A 176 19.11 -8.58 -18.26
CA PRO A 176 19.56 -7.58 -19.23
C PRO A 176 19.55 -6.12 -18.68
N PHE A 177 20.38 -5.78 -17.69
CA PHE A 177 20.54 -4.38 -17.23
C PHE A 177 22.00 -3.89 -17.31
N ASP A 178 22.40 -3.40 -18.48
CA ASP A 178 23.46 -2.39 -18.64
C ASP A 178 23.26 -1.67 -19.99
N ARG A 179 23.16 -0.33 -19.95
CA ARG A 179 23.37 0.56 -21.10
C ARG A 179 23.96 1.93 -20.69
N GLY A 180 25.11 1.90 -20.01
CA GLY A 180 26.20 2.89 -20.16
C GLY A 180 25.94 4.41 -19.96
N PRO A 181 27.02 5.22 -19.97
CA PRO A 181 26.93 6.67 -19.79
C PRO A 181 26.41 7.41 -21.05
N PRO A 182 25.80 8.59 -20.90
CA PRO A 182 25.19 9.33 -22.01
C PRO A 182 26.24 9.94 -22.96
N PRO A 183 26.08 9.80 -24.29
CA PRO A 183 26.91 10.52 -25.26
C PRO A 183 26.54 12.01 -25.30
N ALA A 184 27.56 12.87 -25.34
CA ALA A 184 27.38 14.33 -25.40
C ALA A 184 26.83 14.80 -26.76
N ALA A 185 26.25 16.01 -26.77
CA ALA A 185 25.66 16.60 -27.96
C ALA A 185 26.68 16.84 -29.10
N SER A 186 26.26 16.60 -30.34
CA SER A 186 26.90 17.12 -31.54
C SER A 186 25.83 17.75 -32.43
N ALA A 187 26.18 18.82 -33.15
CA ALA A 187 25.21 19.73 -33.75
C ALA A 187 25.21 19.71 -35.28
N GLY A 188 24.00 19.77 -35.85
CA GLY A 188 23.72 20.52 -37.08
C GLY A 188 24.03 19.85 -38.43
N GLN A 189 22.96 19.42 -39.11
CA GLN A 189 22.55 19.91 -40.44
C GLN A 189 21.14 19.33 -40.74
N ALA A 190 20.09 20.15 -40.82
CA ALA A 190 19.64 20.89 -42.02
C ALA A 190 19.16 19.92 -43.12
N ARG A 191 17.90 19.97 -43.59
CA ARG A 191 17.14 21.15 -44.05
C ARG A 191 15.62 20.86 -44.18
N LYS A 192 14.80 21.93 -44.10
CA LYS A 192 13.65 22.31 -44.97
C LYS A 192 12.49 21.31 -45.24
N ASP A 193 11.22 21.70 -45.39
CA ASP A 193 10.38 22.91 -45.19
C ASP A 193 8.90 22.38 -45.08
N GLU A 194 7.83 23.13 -44.77
CA GLU A 194 7.63 24.46 -44.14
C GLU A 194 7.22 24.26 -42.64
N LEU A 195 6.92 25.21 -41.74
CA LEU A 195 6.56 26.65 -41.71
C LEU A 195 5.07 27.06 -41.91
N GLU A 196 4.75 28.25 -41.35
CA GLU A 196 3.47 28.99 -41.30
C GLU A 196 2.31 28.37 -40.46
N THR A 197 1.56 29.08 -39.61
CA THR A 197 1.59 30.48 -39.07
C THR A 197 0.68 30.42 -37.80
N ILE A 198 1.14 30.76 -36.58
CA ILE A 198 1.16 32.12 -35.95
C ILE A 198 -0.30 32.71 -35.93
N GLU A 199 -0.95 33.18 -34.86
CA GLU A 199 -0.66 34.10 -33.74
C GLU A 199 -1.83 33.89 -32.71
N GLU A 200 -2.03 34.53 -31.53
CA GLU A 200 -1.35 35.58 -30.76
C GLU A 200 -1.64 35.38 -29.24
N ILE A 201 -1.12 36.25 -28.37
CA ILE A 201 -1.38 36.31 -26.92
C ILE A 201 -2.17 37.58 -26.60
N GLU A 202 -3.15 37.52 -25.69
CA GLU A 202 -3.55 38.72 -24.94
C GLU A 202 -3.96 38.39 -23.50
N THR A 203 -3.86 39.39 -22.60
CA THR A 203 -3.78 39.17 -21.15
C THR A 203 -4.30 40.35 -20.31
N VAL A 204 -4.57 40.04 -19.03
CA VAL A 204 -4.74 40.96 -17.87
C VAL A 204 -6.09 41.71 -17.75
N GLU A 205 -6.38 42.06 -16.51
CA GLU A 205 -7.40 43.01 -15.98
C GLU A 205 -8.88 42.56 -15.98
N GLY A 206 -9.67 42.86 -14.94
CA GLY A 206 -9.27 43.38 -13.62
C GLY A 206 -10.36 44.13 -12.86
N MET A 207 -10.82 43.58 -11.73
CA MET A 207 -11.60 44.25 -10.66
C MET A 207 -12.97 44.85 -11.04
N GLU A 208 -14.01 44.50 -10.27
CA GLU A 208 -14.74 45.47 -9.44
C GLU A 208 -15.56 44.75 -8.35
N ASN A 209 -16.30 45.49 -7.53
CA ASN A 209 -16.64 45.12 -6.14
C ASN A 209 -18.13 45.40 -5.79
N LEU A 210 -18.54 45.10 -4.55
CA LEU A 210 -19.85 45.42 -3.91
C LEU A 210 -21.08 44.62 -4.40
N GLN A 211 -22.19 44.50 -3.65
CA GLN A 211 -22.41 44.18 -2.21
C GLN A 211 -23.93 44.01 -1.95
N ASP A 212 -24.28 43.14 -1.00
CA ASP A 212 -25.53 43.12 -0.19
C ASP A 212 -26.92 42.85 -0.84
N LEU A 213 -27.90 42.58 0.04
CA LEU A 213 -29.39 42.59 -0.11
C LEU A 213 -30.15 41.33 -0.61
N ASP A 214 -30.34 40.39 0.32
CA ASP A 214 -31.63 39.92 0.88
C ASP A 214 -32.95 39.87 0.07
N SER A 215 -33.64 38.72 0.25
CA SER A 215 -35.11 38.54 0.47
C SER A 215 -36.10 38.47 -0.70
N LEU A 216 -37.35 38.07 -0.35
CA LEU A 216 -38.50 37.66 -1.19
C LEU A 216 -38.29 36.26 -1.83
N GLU A 217 -38.98 35.18 -1.48
CA GLU A 217 -40.38 34.93 -1.05
C GLU A 217 -41.46 35.17 -2.12
N ASP A 218 -42.44 34.27 -2.12
CA ASP A 218 -43.66 34.16 -2.95
C ASP A 218 -43.52 34.00 -4.48
N LEU A 219 -43.92 32.82 -5.00
CA LEU A 219 -45.27 32.66 -5.59
C LEU A 219 -45.65 31.20 -5.90
N GLU A 220 -46.95 31.00 -6.21
CA GLU A 220 -47.68 29.72 -6.23
C GLU A 220 -47.58 28.91 -7.56
N PRO A 221 -47.94 27.61 -7.58
CA PRO A 221 -47.64 26.72 -8.70
C PRO A 221 -48.56 26.90 -9.92
N LEU A 222 -48.03 26.60 -11.12
CA LEU A 222 -48.82 26.48 -12.35
C LEU A 222 -49.01 25.03 -12.79
N GLU A 223 -50.15 24.78 -13.42
CA GLU A 223 -50.63 23.46 -13.83
C GLU A 223 -50.11 23.05 -15.21
N LEU A 224 -50.13 21.74 -15.50
CA LEU A 224 -49.74 21.18 -16.81
C LEU A 224 -50.93 21.20 -17.78
N GLU A 225 -50.88 22.09 -18.79
CA GLU A 225 -51.62 21.88 -20.04
C GLU A 225 -50.68 21.32 -21.12
N VAL A 226 -51.17 20.37 -21.91
CA VAL A 226 -50.40 19.64 -22.93
C VAL A 226 -51.11 19.77 -24.28
N GLY A 227 -50.43 20.32 -25.29
CA GLY A 227 -50.96 20.26 -26.66
C GLY A 227 -50.20 21.05 -27.72
N GLY A 228 -49.63 20.34 -28.70
CA GLY A 228 -49.43 20.85 -30.06
C GLY A 228 -48.00 21.07 -30.54
N ASP A 229 -47.50 20.11 -31.33
CA ASP A 229 -46.56 20.22 -32.47
C ASP A 229 -46.27 21.66 -32.99
N GLU A 230 -45.05 22.07 -33.37
CA GLU A 230 -43.87 21.32 -33.87
C GLU A 230 -42.52 21.94 -33.42
N SER A 231 -41.41 21.26 -33.78
CA SER A 231 -40.00 21.72 -33.86
C SER A 231 -39.07 21.57 -32.63
N GLU A 232 -37.78 21.35 -32.94
CA GLU A 232 -36.59 21.40 -32.08
C GLU A 232 -36.54 20.51 -30.81
N GLU A 233 -36.34 19.20 -31.00
CA GLU A 233 -35.69 18.38 -29.96
C GLU A 233 -34.17 18.59 -29.98
N GLU A 234 -33.66 19.40 -29.06
CA GLU A 234 -32.32 19.18 -28.52
C GLU A 234 -32.24 17.73 -28.01
N VAL A 235 -31.22 16.98 -28.41
CA VAL A 235 -31.00 15.64 -27.83
C VAL A 235 -30.42 15.81 -26.43
N LEU A 236 -31.31 16.07 -25.48
CA LEU A 236 -31.08 15.91 -24.05
C LEU A 236 -30.34 14.59 -23.83
N GLY A 237 -29.15 14.67 -23.23
CA GLY A 237 -28.28 13.53 -22.97
C GLY A 237 -28.91 12.59 -21.95
N SER A 238 -29.88 11.79 -22.39
CA SER A 238 -30.74 10.99 -21.54
C SER A 238 -29.89 10.07 -20.66
N VAL A 239 -29.88 10.35 -19.35
CA VAL A 239 -29.43 9.40 -18.34
C VAL A 239 -30.45 8.27 -18.34
N GLY A 240 -30.25 7.32 -19.26
CA GLY A 240 -31.17 6.23 -19.52
C GLY A 240 -31.25 5.32 -18.31
N VAL A 241 -32.22 5.59 -17.43
CA VAL A 241 -32.51 4.79 -16.25
C VAL A 241 -32.85 3.37 -16.70
N ARG A 242 -31.87 2.47 -16.58
CA ARG A 242 -32.03 1.05 -16.89
C ARG A 242 -33.04 0.44 -15.91
N VAL A 243 -34.29 0.32 -16.33
CA VAL A 243 -35.30 -0.44 -15.60
C VAL A 243 -35.01 -1.94 -15.80
N GLY A 244 -34.11 -2.46 -14.98
CA GLY A 244 -33.64 -3.84 -15.02
C GLY A 244 -32.55 -4.11 -13.99
N PRO A 245 -32.20 -5.39 -13.75
CA PRO A 245 -31.10 -5.75 -12.86
C PRO A 245 -29.76 -5.23 -13.39
N ALA A 246 -28.97 -4.59 -12.53
CA ALA A 246 -27.67 -4.04 -12.88
C ALA A 246 -26.73 -5.14 -13.42
N ARG A 247 -26.03 -4.82 -14.51
CA ARG A 247 -25.20 -5.76 -15.27
C ARG A 247 -23.76 -5.72 -14.79
N ILE A 248 -23.31 -6.84 -14.22
CA ILE A 248 -21.96 -6.97 -13.69
C ILE A 248 -21.14 -7.88 -14.61
N LEU A 249 -19.97 -7.41 -15.06
CA LEU A 249 -18.97 -8.26 -15.68
C LEU A 249 -18.01 -8.76 -14.59
N ALA A 250 -17.82 -10.08 -14.46
CA ALA A 250 -16.79 -10.67 -13.61
C ALA A 250 -15.69 -11.28 -14.48
N VAL A 251 -14.44 -10.87 -14.25
CA VAL A 251 -13.26 -11.30 -15.00
C VAL A 251 -12.26 -11.96 -14.05
N ASP A 252 -12.05 -13.26 -14.22
CA ASP A 252 -11.19 -14.11 -13.37
C ASP A 252 -10.81 -15.36 -14.18
N ASP A 253 -9.57 -15.84 -14.12
CA ASP A 253 -9.16 -17.03 -14.88
C ASP A 253 -9.49 -18.35 -14.15
N ASP A 254 -9.73 -18.29 -12.84
CA ASP A 254 -10.19 -19.42 -12.04
C ASP A 254 -11.70 -19.71 -12.28
N PRO A 255 -12.05 -20.88 -12.86
CA PRO A 255 -13.43 -21.24 -13.13
C PRO A 255 -14.26 -21.51 -11.87
N GLU A 256 -13.65 -21.74 -10.71
CA GLU A 256 -14.34 -21.88 -9.42
C GLU A 256 -14.69 -20.50 -8.83
N ILE A 257 -13.79 -19.53 -8.95
CA ILE A 257 -14.07 -18.14 -8.54
C ILE A 257 -15.16 -17.53 -9.43
N LEU A 258 -15.10 -17.71 -10.76
CA LEU A 258 -16.19 -17.29 -11.65
C LEU A 258 -17.54 -17.92 -11.28
N ARG A 259 -17.58 -19.20 -10.88
CA ARG A 259 -18.81 -19.88 -10.42
C ARG A 259 -19.31 -19.34 -9.09
N LEU A 260 -18.41 -18.94 -8.19
CA LEU A 260 -18.77 -18.34 -6.91
C LEU A 260 -19.41 -16.96 -7.12
N LEU A 261 -18.75 -16.11 -7.90
CA LEU A 261 -19.24 -14.77 -8.27
C LEU A 261 -20.59 -14.85 -8.98
N ASP A 262 -20.75 -15.72 -9.99
CA ASP A 262 -22.00 -15.91 -10.72
C ASP A 262 -23.18 -16.24 -9.78
N ARG A 263 -23.00 -17.23 -8.91
CA ARG A 263 -24.03 -17.67 -7.96
C ARG A 263 -24.39 -16.57 -6.96
N THR A 264 -23.38 -15.98 -6.31
CA THR A 264 -23.59 -14.98 -5.26
C THR A 264 -24.27 -13.73 -5.82
N LEU A 265 -23.78 -13.19 -6.93
CA LEU A 265 -24.29 -11.94 -7.49
C LEU A 265 -25.68 -12.14 -8.13
N ARG A 266 -25.94 -13.26 -8.82
CA ARG A 266 -27.30 -13.57 -9.29
C ARG A 266 -28.29 -13.78 -8.14
N SER A 267 -27.86 -14.36 -7.02
CA SER A 267 -28.73 -14.52 -5.84
C SER A 267 -29.10 -13.19 -5.17
N ALA A 268 -28.24 -12.17 -5.32
CA ALA A 268 -28.52 -10.78 -4.93
C ALA A 268 -29.30 -9.98 -5.99
N GLY A 269 -29.73 -10.62 -7.10
CA GLY A 269 -30.55 -10.01 -8.14
C GLY A 269 -29.79 -9.35 -9.30
N TYR A 270 -28.46 -9.50 -9.40
CA TYR A 270 -27.67 -8.88 -10.47
C TYR A 270 -27.62 -9.72 -11.76
N ALA A 271 -27.51 -9.04 -12.91
CA ALA A 271 -27.35 -9.66 -14.22
C ALA A 271 -25.86 -9.88 -14.52
N VAL A 272 -25.32 -11.02 -14.09
CA VAL A 272 -23.90 -11.34 -14.24
C VAL A 272 -23.56 -11.81 -15.66
N GLU A 273 -22.40 -11.39 -16.16
CA GLU A 273 -21.69 -11.99 -17.28
C GLU A 273 -20.24 -12.31 -16.86
N LEU A 274 -19.66 -13.39 -17.38
CA LEU A 274 -18.36 -13.92 -16.95
C LEU A 274 -17.34 -13.84 -18.10
N ALA A 275 -16.07 -13.54 -17.80
CA ALA A 275 -14.96 -13.60 -18.75
C ALA A 275 -13.73 -14.25 -18.10
N ARG A 276 -12.97 -15.03 -18.87
CA ARG A 276 -11.83 -15.84 -18.36
C ARG A 276 -10.45 -15.24 -18.58
N ASP A 277 -10.38 -14.19 -19.39
CA ASP A 277 -9.15 -13.44 -19.65
C ASP A 277 -9.49 -12.00 -20.06
N GLY A 278 -8.48 -11.12 -20.06
CA GLY A 278 -8.65 -9.71 -20.40
C GLY A 278 -9.14 -9.47 -21.84
N ARG A 279 -8.83 -10.36 -22.78
CA ARG A 279 -9.27 -10.23 -24.19
C ARG A 279 -10.74 -10.64 -24.36
N GLU A 280 -11.23 -11.58 -23.55
CA GLU A 280 -12.67 -11.89 -23.50
C GLU A 280 -13.45 -10.73 -22.86
N ALA A 281 -12.91 -10.12 -21.80
CA ALA A 281 -13.50 -8.94 -21.17
C ALA A 281 -13.56 -7.74 -22.13
N GLU A 282 -12.46 -7.39 -22.82
CA GLU A 282 -12.42 -6.30 -23.80
C GLU A 282 -13.48 -6.50 -24.90
N LYS A 283 -13.54 -7.68 -25.54
CA LYS A 283 -14.54 -8.01 -26.58
C LYS A 283 -16.00 -7.96 -26.11
N LYS A 284 -16.24 -8.04 -24.80
CA LYS A 284 -17.56 -7.92 -24.17
C LYS A 284 -17.89 -6.46 -23.90
N ILE A 285 -16.94 -5.71 -23.33
CA ILE A 285 -17.06 -4.28 -23.05
C ILE A 285 -17.20 -3.43 -24.34
N GLU A 286 -16.59 -3.86 -25.46
CA GLU A 286 -16.80 -3.27 -26.78
C GLU A 286 -18.24 -3.38 -27.29
N LYS A 287 -18.91 -4.50 -27.01
CA LYS A 287 -20.26 -4.80 -27.53
C LYS A 287 -21.36 -4.27 -26.62
N GLU A 288 -21.17 -4.43 -25.32
CA GLU A 288 -22.20 -4.20 -24.31
C GLU A 288 -21.91 -2.97 -23.44
N ARG A 289 -22.79 -2.69 -22.48
CA ARG A 289 -22.48 -1.77 -21.37
C ARG A 289 -22.80 -2.46 -20.05
N TYR A 290 -21.81 -2.47 -19.16
CA TYR A 290 -21.90 -2.96 -17.79
C TYR A 290 -22.03 -1.79 -16.84
N ASP A 291 -22.68 -2.03 -15.71
CA ASP A 291 -22.93 -1.05 -14.66
C ASP A 291 -21.88 -1.18 -13.53
N LEU A 292 -21.17 -2.32 -13.45
CA LEU A 292 -19.97 -2.55 -12.62
C LEU A 292 -19.08 -3.66 -13.23
N ILE A 293 -17.78 -3.61 -12.97
CA ILE A 293 -16.82 -4.67 -13.34
C ILE A 293 -16.09 -5.17 -12.08
N LEU A 294 -16.11 -6.48 -11.85
CA LEU A 294 -15.19 -7.19 -10.96
C LEU A 294 -14.03 -7.71 -11.82
N LEU A 295 -12.79 -7.38 -11.46
CA LEU A 295 -11.63 -7.65 -12.30
C LEU A 295 -10.50 -8.23 -11.46
N ASP A 296 -10.05 -9.46 -11.75
CA ASP A 296 -8.85 -9.99 -11.12
C ASP A 296 -7.59 -9.25 -11.58
N ALA A 297 -6.68 -9.00 -10.65
CA ALA A 297 -5.41 -8.32 -10.89
C ALA A 297 -4.44 -9.16 -11.75
N MET A 298 -4.50 -10.49 -11.61
CA MET A 298 -3.49 -11.42 -12.13
C MET A 298 -4.04 -12.33 -13.26
N LEU A 299 -4.61 -11.71 -14.29
CA LEU A 299 -5.11 -12.44 -15.47
C LEU A 299 -3.98 -12.90 -16.42
N PRO A 300 -4.17 -14.00 -17.15
CA PRO A 300 -3.22 -14.47 -18.15
C PRO A 300 -3.14 -13.51 -19.35
N GLN A 301 -1.92 -13.31 -19.87
CA GLN A 301 -1.56 -12.49 -21.05
C GLN A 301 -1.73 -10.96 -20.91
N VAL A 302 -2.48 -10.47 -19.93
CA VAL A 302 -2.79 -9.05 -19.70
C VAL A 302 -2.97 -8.84 -18.20
N HIS A 303 -2.21 -7.94 -17.57
CA HIS A 303 -2.39 -7.65 -16.15
C HIS A 303 -3.71 -6.86 -15.92
N GLY A 304 -4.46 -7.22 -14.88
CA GLY A 304 -5.75 -6.60 -14.56
C GLY A 304 -5.64 -5.09 -14.29
N PHE A 305 -4.52 -4.66 -13.71
CA PHE A 305 -4.19 -3.25 -13.50
C PHE A 305 -4.12 -2.46 -14.82
N GLU A 306 -3.50 -3.01 -15.87
CA GLU A 306 -3.45 -2.36 -17.19
C GLU A 306 -4.83 -2.28 -17.82
N LEU A 307 -5.64 -3.33 -17.69
CA LEU A 307 -7.01 -3.34 -18.20
C LEU A 307 -7.87 -2.31 -17.45
N CYS A 308 -7.73 -2.19 -16.12
CA CYS A 308 -8.37 -1.12 -15.34
C CYS A 308 -7.97 0.27 -15.87
N ALA A 309 -6.67 0.53 -16.05
CA ALA A 309 -6.18 1.79 -16.59
C ALA A 309 -6.71 2.09 -18.00
N ARG A 310 -6.76 1.08 -18.91
CA ARG A 310 -7.37 1.23 -20.25
C ARG A 310 -8.87 1.55 -20.18
N LEU A 311 -9.60 0.93 -19.25
CA LEU A 311 -11.03 1.18 -19.04
C LEU A 311 -11.29 2.58 -18.47
N LYS A 312 -10.42 3.08 -17.60
CA LYS A 312 -10.49 4.44 -17.02
C LYS A 312 -10.03 5.54 -17.97
N ALA A 313 -9.11 5.25 -18.90
CA ALA A 313 -8.72 6.17 -19.97
C ALA A 313 -9.80 6.32 -21.07
N ASN A 314 -10.60 5.28 -21.33
CA ASN A 314 -11.60 5.28 -22.41
C ASN A 314 -12.90 6.00 -22.00
N ALA A 315 -13.28 7.03 -22.76
CA ALA A 315 -14.45 7.87 -22.51
C ALA A 315 -15.79 7.12 -22.41
N ARG A 316 -15.94 5.95 -23.05
CA ARG A 316 -17.15 5.10 -22.96
C ARG A 316 -17.25 4.33 -21.63
N THR A 317 -16.13 4.07 -20.96
CA THR A 317 -16.03 3.14 -19.82
C THR A 317 -15.52 3.77 -18.55
N ARG A 318 -14.94 4.98 -18.60
CA ARG A 318 -14.32 5.66 -17.44
C ARG A 318 -15.24 5.82 -16.22
N SER A 319 -16.55 5.96 -16.46
CA SER A 319 -17.58 6.12 -15.43
C SER A 319 -18.13 4.78 -14.90
N VAL A 320 -17.70 3.64 -15.43
CA VAL A 320 -18.06 2.32 -14.90
C VAL A 320 -17.16 2.03 -13.70
N PRO A 321 -17.71 1.66 -12.52
CA PRO A 321 -16.91 1.26 -11.38
C PRO A 321 -16.22 -0.08 -11.62
N VAL A 322 -14.94 -0.14 -11.30
CA VAL A 322 -14.06 -1.31 -11.33
C VAL A 322 -13.63 -1.62 -9.91
N ILE A 323 -13.96 -2.82 -9.44
CA ILE A 323 -13.42 -3.40 -8.20
C ILE A 323 -12.32 -4.38 -8.61
N LEU A 324 -11.09 -4.14 -8.15
CA LEU A 324 -9.99 -5.07 -8.38
C LEU A 324 -9.98 -6.17 -7.31
N CYS A 325 -9.88 -7.42 -7.75
CA CYS A 325 -9.73 -8.61 -6.92
C CYS A 325 -8.27 -9.11 -6.97
N SER A 326 -7.74 -9.67 -5.89
CA SER A 326 -6.36 -10.20 -5.87
C SER A 326 -6.10 -11.18 -4.73
N ALA A 327 -5.31 -12.23 -5.00
CA ALA A 327 -4.82 -13.20 -4.00
C ALA A 327 -3.37 -12.96 -3.54
N VAL A 328 -2.61 -12.16 -4.30
CA VAL A 328 -1.15 -11.96 -4.15
C VAL A 328 -0.88 -10.67 -3.37
N TYR A 329 -1.40 -9.55 -3.87
CA TYR A 329 -1.43 -8.29 -3.13
C TYR A 329 -2.49 -8.39 -2.03
N ARG A 330 -2.15 -7.94 -0.82
CA ARG A 330 -2.97 -8.11 0.40
C ARG A 330 -2.87 -6.91 1.32
N GLY A 331 -3.90 -6.72 2.15
CA GLY A 331 -3.94 -5.61 3.09
C GLY A 331 -4.16 -4.23 2.44
N TRP A 332 -4.15 -3.20 3.29
CA TRP A 332 -4.69 -1.87 2.95
C TRP A 332 -3.73 -0.95 2.18
N ARG A 333 -2.40 -1.13 2.32
CA ARG A 333 -1.39 -0.28 1.62
C ARG A 333 -1.54 -0.43 0.10
N TYR A 334 -1.39 -1.66 -0.39
CA TYR A 334 -1.64 -2.05 -1.78
C TYR A 334 -3.03 -1.62 -2.29
N ALA A 335 -4.06 -1.64 -1.43
CA ALA A 335 -5.41 -1.22 -1.80
C ALA A 335 -5.54 0.31 -2.05
N SER A 336 -4.61 1.14 -1.55
CA SER A 336 -4.53 2.58 -1.88
C SER A 336 -3.74 2.79 -3.16
N ASP A 337 -2.52 2.25 -3.23
CA ASP A 337 -1.58 2.44 -4.34
C ASP A 337 -2.20 2.00 -5.69
N VAL A 338 -2.98 0.92 -5.67
CA VAL A 338 -3.70 0.39 -6.83
C VAL A 338 -4.81 1.33 -7.31
N ARG A 339 -5.53 1.99 -6.40
CA ARG A 339 -6.60 2.93 -6.74
C ARG A 339 -6.05 4.25 -7.26
N GLU A 340 -4.98 4.74 -6.64
CA GLU A 340 -4.28 5.98 -7.03
C GLU A 340 -3.54 5.83 -8.37
N THR A 341 -2.91 4.66 -8.62
CA THR A 341 -2.10 4.42 -9.83
C THR A 341 -2.91 3.96 -11.04
N PHE A 342 -3.91 3.08 -10.86
CA PHE A 342 -4.67 2.46 -11.96
C PHE A 342 -6.13 2.93 -12.05
N GLY A 343 -6.53 3.87 -11.19
CA GLY A 343 -7.86 4.50 -11.20
C GLY A 343 -9.00 3.60 -10.75
N ALA A 344 -8.72 2.49 -10.05
CA ALA A 344 -9.74 1.58 -9.56
C ALA A 344 -10.61 2.20 -8.47
N ASP A 345 -11.90 1.90 -8.48
CA ASP A 345 -12.87 2.51 -7.56
C ASP A 345 -12.89 1.78 -6.21
N ASP A 346 -12.56 0.49 -6.18
CA ASP A 346 -12.46 -0.34 -4.97
C ASP A 346 -11.49 -1.51 -5.13
N TYR A 347 -11.23 -2.22 -4.03
CA TYR A 347 -10.30 -3.35 -3.95
C TYR A 347 -10.83 -4.45 -3.00
N LEU A 348 -10.60 -5.73 -3.34
CA LEU A 348 -11.12 -6.86 -2.57
C LEU A 348 -10.14 -8.06 -2.57
N GLU A 349 -9.70 -8.48 -1.38
CA GLU A 349 -8.75 -9.59 -1.21
C GLU A 349 -9.40 -10.98 -1.41
N LYS A 350 -8.75 -11.86 -2.17
CA LYS A 350 -9.05 -13.29 -2.29
C LYS A 350 -8.35 -14.05 -1.13
N PRO A 351 -9.03 -14.92 -0.37
CA PRO A 351 -10.38 -15.44 -0.59
C PRO A 351 -11.50 -14.52 -0.12
N PHE A 352 -12.56 -14.41 -0.93
CA PHE A 352 -13.65 -13.47 -0.71
C PHE A 352 -14.53 -13.80 0.51
N HIS A 353 -14.75 -12.81 1.38
CA HIS A 353 -15.87 -12.83 2.33
C HIS A 353 -17.14 -12.35 1.62
N LEU A 354 -18.07 -13.27 1.31
CA LEU A 354 -19.23 -12.98 0.44
C LEU A 354 -20.11 -11.79 0.87
N PRO A 355 -20.34 -11.50 2.17
CA PRO A 355 -21.03 -10.27 2.59
C PRO A 355 -20.30 -8.98 2.19
N ASP A 356 -18.96 -8.95 2.21
CA ASP A 356 -18.18 -7.76 1.83
C ASP A 356 -18.20 -7.53 0.32
N LEU A 357 -18.10 -8.61 -0.47
CA LEU A 357 -18.31 -8.58 -1.93
C LEU A 357 -19.67 -7.96 -2.29
N LEU A 358 -20.75 -8.42 -1.66
CA LEU A 358 -22.08 -7.88 -1.90
C LEU A 358 -22.21 -6.42 -1.43
N HIS A 359 -21.56 -6.05 -0.32
CA HIS A 359 -21.57 -4.69 0.19
C HIS A 359 -20.88 -3.70 -0.77
N ARG A 360 -19.63 -3.97 -1.19
CA ARG A 360 -18.87 -3.09 -2.10
C ARG A 360 -19.54 -2.98 -3.48
N VAL A 361 -20.06 -4.08 -4.01
CA VAL A 361 -20.82 -4.07 -5.26
C VAL A 361 -22.06 -3.17 -5.14
N ALA A 362 -22.81 -3.25 -4.04
CA ALA A 362 -23.96 -2.39 -3.80
C ALA A 362 -23.57 -0.92 -3.60
N GLU A 363 -22.52 -0.62 -2.84
CA GLU A 363 -22.00 0.73 -2.64
C GLU A 363 -21.63 1.38 -3.99
N ARG A 364 -20.77 0.72 -4.77
CA ARG A 364 -20.26 1.24 -6.06
C ARG A 364 -21.38 1.38 -7.11
N LEU A 365 -22.36 0.48 -7.14
CA LEU A 365 -23.55 0.60 -8.00
C LEU A 365 -24.52 1.72 -7.56
N SER A 366 -24.54 2.07 -6.27
CA SER A 366 -25.46 3.10 -5.76
C SER A 366 -25.00 4.54 -6.01
N GLY A 367 -23.72 4.73 -6.37
CA GLY A 367 -23.08 6.05 -6.47
C GLY A 367 -22.89 6.77 -5.13
N LYS A 368 -23.31 6.17 -4.00
CA LYS A 368 -23.25 6.77 -2.67
C LYS A 368 -22.09 6.21 -1.86
N SER A 369 -21.01 6.99 -1.80
CA SER A 369 -20.16 6.96 -0.62
C SER A 369 -21.05 7.30 0.59
N GLU A 370 -21.14 6.39 1.56
CA GLU A 370 -21.98 6.49 2.77
C GLU A 370 -23.51 6.61 2.59
N ALA A 371 -24.18 5.64 1.94
CA ALA A 371 -25.48 5.16 2.44
C ALA A 371 -25.97 3.86 1.79
N SER A 372 -26.18 2.81 2.61
CA SER A 372 -27.08 1.71 2.25
C SER A 372 -28.52 2.25 2.13
N PRO A 373 -29.24 2.09 1.01
CA PRO A 373 -30.57 2.68 0.81
C PRO A 373 -31.68 2.19 1.75
N GLN A 374 -31.41 1.18 2.59
CA GLN A 374 -32.33 0.68 3.62
C GLN A 374 -31.66 0.49 4.99
N ALA A 375 -30.60 1.25 5.28
CA ALA A 375 -30.24 1.53 6.68
C ALA A 375 -31.47 2.16 7.35
N SER A 376 -32.09 1.44 8.28
CA SER A 376 -33.45 1.75 8.76
C SER A 376 -33.54 3.18 9.30
N GLU A 377 -34.63 3.90 9.01
CA GLU A 377 -34.85 5.23 9.59
C GLU A 377 -34.85 5.18 11.14
N LYS A 378 -35.25 4.02 11.69
CA LYS A 378 -35.11 3.68 13.11
C LYS A 378 -33.65 3.55 13.55
N ALA A 379 -32.77 2.96 12.74
CA ALA A 379 -31.33 2.87 13.02
C ALA A 379 -30.68 4.26 13.07
N GLU A 380 -31.04 5.18 12.16
CA GLU A 380 -30.57 6.57 12.21
C GLU A 380 -31.05 7.26 13.48
N ARG A 381 -32.35 7.19 13.79
CA ARG A 381 -32.93 7.80 15.00
C ARG A 381 -32.32 7.22 16.28
N LEU A 382 -31.97 5.93 16.31
CA LEU A 382 -31.26 5.28 17.42
C LEU A 382 -29.80 5.73 17.50
N TYR A 383 -29.09 5.84 16.37
CA TYR A 383 -27.72 6.35 16.30
C TYR A 383 -27.64 7.78 16.86
N GLN A 384 -28.45 8.71 16.35
CA GLN A 384 -28.49 10.11 16.79
C GLN A 384 -28.86 10.27 18.27
N LYS A 385 -29.82 9.46 18.76
CA LYS A 385 -30.14 9.40 20.20
C LYS A 385 -28.95 8.86 21.02
N GLY A 386 -28.29 7.83 20.51
CA GLY A 386 -27.15 7.19 21.17
C GLY A 386 -25.94 8.10 21.30
N THR A 387 -25.62 8.89 20.27
CA THR A 387 -24.55 9.90 20.32
C THR A 387 -24.89 11.05 21.26
N GLY A 388 -26.13 11.57 21.24
CA GLY A 388 -26.57 12.58 22.20
C GLY A 388 -26.51 12.10 23.66
N LEU A 389 -26.78 10.81 23.92
CA LEU A 389 -26.59 10.20 25.25
C LEU A 389 -25.10 10.07 25.64
N LEU A 390 -24.17 9.93 24.70
CA LEU A 390 -22.72 9.99 24.99
C LEU A 390 -22.28 11.41 25.37
N GLU A 391 -22.78 12.41 24.65
CA GLU A 391 -22.48 13.83 24.89
C GLU A 391 -23.06 14.30 26.24
N ALA A 392 -24.21 13.76 26.64
CA ALA A 392 -24.78 13.91 27.99
C ALA A 392 -24.07 13.08 29.08
N GLY A 393 -23.02 12.31 28.75
CA GLY A 393 -22.29 11.45 29.69
C GLY A 393 -23.05 10.18 30.13
N GLN A 394 -24.23 9.90 29.58
CA GLN A 394 -25.09 8.76 29.91
C GLN A 394 -24.63 7.47 29.20
N ALA A 395 -23.35 7.11 29.34
CA ALA A 395 -22.70 6.02 28.61
C ALA A 395 -23.43 4.66 28.71
N ALA A 396 -24.10 4.37 29.83
CA ALA A 396 -24.92 3.17 30.02
C ALA A 396 -26.13 3.10 29.07
N GLU A 397 -26.89 4.19 28.96
CA GLU A 397 -28.06 4.28 28.08
C GLU A 397 -27.65 4.45 26.62
N ALA A 398 -26.55 5.15 26.36
CA ALA A 398 -25.94 5.28 25.05
C ALA A 398 -25.57 3.91 24.48
N ARG A 399 -24.82 3.07 25.22
CA ARG A 399 -24.45 1.71 24.79
C ARG A 399 -25.68 0.92 24.38
N LYS A 400 -26.70 0.82 25.23
CA LYS A 400 -27.93 0.07 24.90
C LYS A 400 -28.59 0.60 23.61
N THR A 401 -28.69 1.92 23.48
CA THR A 401 -29.30 2.56 22.29
C THR A 401 -28.47 2.31 21.01
N LEU A 402 -27.14 2.23 21.15
CA LEU A 402 -26.20 1.99 20.04
C LEU A 402 -26.06 0.49 19.69
N GLU A 403 -26.21 -0.42 20.66
CA GLU A 403 -26.40 -1.86 20.42
C GLU A 403 -27.72 -2.12 19.69
N GLU A 404 -28.76 -1.34 19.94
CA GLU A 404 -29.99 -1.35 19.14
C GLU A 404 -29.75 -0.75 17.73
N ALA A 405 -29.02 0.36 17.60
CA ALA A 405 -28.68 0.95 16.29
C ALA A 405 -27.86 0.01 15.40
N ALA A 406 -26.77 -0.58 15.92
CA ALA A 406 -25.90 -1.51 15.20
C ALA A 406 -26.56 -2.87 14.90
N ARG A 407 -27.65 -3.22 15.60
CA ARG A 407 -28.48 -4.39 15.27
C ARG A 407 -29.45 -4.11 14.12
N GLU A 408 -29.90 -2.87 13.98
CA GLU A 408 -30.77 -2.42 12.89
C GLU A 408 -29.99 -2.06 11.61
N ASP A 409 -28.70 -1.70 11.73
CA ASP A 409 -27.74 -1.61 10.62
C ASP A 409 -26.34 -2.16 11.02
N PRO A 410 -26.09 -3.48 10.84
CA PRO A 410 -24.81 -4.15 11.13
C PRO A 410 -23.63 -3.82 10.19
N PHE A 411 -23.82 -2.84 9.30
CA PHE A 411 -22.78 -2.31 8.39
C PHE A 411 -22.48 -0.82 8.65
N SER A 412 -23.15 -0.21 9.64
CA SER A 412 -22.91 1.18 10.02
C SER A 412 -21.62 1.34 10.82
N ALA A 413 -20.50 1.57 10.12
CA ALA A 413 -19.19 1.85 10.72
C ALA A 413 -19.25 2.94 11.82
N ARG A 414 -20.09 3.97 11.62
CA ARG A 414 -20.33 5.04 12.59
C ARG A 414 -21.09 4.58 13.84
N ALA A 415 -22.05 3.66 13.71
CA ALA A 415 -22.75 3.08 14.87
C ALA A 415 -21.82 2.19 15.70
N HIS A 416 -21.02 1.34 15.04
CA HIS A 416 -19.97 0.54 15.70
C HIS A 416 -18.93 1.44 16.42
N PHE A 417 -18.44 2.50 15.76
CA PHE A 417 -17.54 3.48 16.38
C PHE A 417 -18.15 4.19 17.61
N ALA A 418 -19.42 4.61 17.52
CA ALA A 418 -20.12 5.21 18.65
C ALA A 418 -20.36 4.20 19.79
N LEU A 419 -20.70 2.95 19.47
CA LEU A 419 -20.87 1.87 20.43
C LEU A 419 -19.55 1.55 21.16
N ALA A 420 -18.44 1.51 20.41
CA ALA A 420 -17.10 1.35 20.97
C ALA A 420 -16.76 2.46 21.98
N LYS A 421 -17.04 3.73 21.64
CA LYS A 421 -16.94 4.86 22.59
C LYS A 421 -17.81 4.66 23.83
N ALA A 422 -19.02 4.13 23.69
CA ALA A 422 -19.94 3.87 24.80
C ALA A 422 -19.42 2.79 25.76
N MET A 423 -18.86 1.71 25.22
CA MET A 423 -18.22 0.65 25.98
C MET A 423 -16.93 1.14 26.66
N GLN A 424 -16.09 1.91 25.95
CA GLN A 424 -14.86 2.50 26.50
C GLN A 424 -15.15 3.44 27.67
N ALA A 425 -16.20 4.27 27.57
CA ALA A 425 -16.65 5.15 28.65
C ALA A 425 -17.22 4.40 29.88
N GLN A 426 -17.55 3.11 29.75
CA GLN A 426 -17.92 2.24 30.87
C GLN A 426 -16.74 1.46 31.45
N GLY A 427 -15.55 1.52 30.84
CA GLY A 427 -14.42 0.65 31.15
C GLY A 427 -14.53 -0.77 30.56
N ASP A 428 -15.48 -1.02 29.66
CA ASP A 428 -15.61 -2.29 28.93
C ASP A 428 -14.66 -2.31 27.71
N LEU A 429 -13.36 -2.26 28.01
CA LEU A 429 -12.31 -1.96 27.04
C LEU A 429 -12.09 -3.10 26.04
N PHE A 430 -12.43 -4.35 26.38
CA PHE A 430 -12.36 -5.48 25.45
C PHE A 430 -13.49 -5.44 24.42
N SER A 431 -14.75 -5.22 24.84
CA SER A 431 -15.85 -5.05 23.89
C SER A 431 -15.68 -3.79 23.04
N ALA A 432 -15.20 -2.69 23.64
CA ALA A 432 -14.86 -1.48 22.89
C ALA A 432 -13.83 -1.75 21.78
N LEU A 433 -12.78 -2.53 22.07
CA LEU A 433 -11.74 -2.86 21.10
C LEU A 433 -12.31 -3.66 19.92
N THR A 434 -13.17 -4.66 20.16
CA THR A 434 -13.86 -5.41 19.09
C THR A 434 -14.76 -4.51 18.25
N GLU A 435 -15.50 -3.59 18.86
CA GLU A 435 -16.37 -2.65 18.12
C GLU A 435 -15.55 -1.59 17.34
N TYR A 436 -14.37 -1.19 17.82
CA TYR A 436 -13.43 -0.36 17.04
C TYR A 436 -12.78 -1.13 15.88
N GLU A 437 -12.35 -2.39 16.09
CA GLU A 437 -11.89 -3.27 15.00
C GLU A 437 -13.00 -3.38 13.94
N ARG A 438 -14.25 -3.63 14.35
CA ARG A 438 -15.41 -3.73 13.46
C ARG A 438 -15.74 -2.44 12.70
N ALA A 439 -15.66 -1.28 13.36
CA ALA A 439 -15.83 0.02 12.71
C ALA A 439 -14.75 0.28 11.64
N VAL A 440 -13.54 -0.21 11.87
CA VAL A 440 -12.38 -0.08 10.97
C VAL A 440 -12.41 -1.13 9.84
N GLU A 441 -12.97 -2.32 10.04
CA GLU A 441 -13.30 -3.27 8.95
C GLU A 441 -14.27 -2.63 7.95
N LEU A 442 -15.37 -2.08 8.46
CA LEU A 442 -16.45 -1.46 7.67
C LEU A 442 -16.03 -0.13 7.03
N ARG A 443 -14.98 0.52 7.52
CA ARG A 443 -14.42 1.74 6.93
C ARG A 443 -12.91 1.82 7.21
N PRO A 444 -12.06 1.24 6.32
CA PRO A 444 -10.61 1.13 6.53
C PRO A 444 -9.88 2.43 6.87
N ASN A 445 -10.40 3.58 6.39
CA ASN A 445 -9.81 4.91 6.56
C ASN A 445 -10.54 5.76 7.62
N LEU A 446 -11.26 5.16 8.57
CA LEU A 446 -11.95 5.89 9.65
C LEU A 446 -10.95 6.39 10.71
N PHE A 447 -10.29 7.51 10.42
CA PHE A 447 -9.25 8.13 11.26
C PHE A 447 -9.56 8.20 12.78
N PRO A 448 -10.76 8.62 13.23
CA PRO A 448 -11.08 8.65 14.66
C PRO A 448 -11.10 7.27 15.31
N ALA A 449 -11.54 6.23 14.58
CA ALA A 449 -11.55 4.85 15.08
C ALA A 449 -10.14 4.26 15.12
N LEU A 450 -9.32 4.51 14.09
CA LEU A 450 -7.91 4.09 14.04
C LEU A 450 -7.10 4.69 15.21
N ARG A 451 -7.28 5.97 15.53
CA ARG A 451 -6.63 6.61 16.68
C ARG A 451 -7.13 6.07 18.04
N ALA A 452 -8.42 5.78 18.17
CA ALA A 452 -8.97 5.20 19.40
C ALA A 452 -8.48 3.75 19.61
N LEU A 453 -8.45 2.96 18.54
CA LEU A 453 -7.94 1.60 18.50
C LEU A 453 -6.44 1.55 18.88
N ALA A 454 -5.63 2.45 18.31
CA ALA A 454 -4.22 2.60 18.68
C ALA A 454 -4.02 2.86 20.19
N GLY A 455 -4.71 3.87 20.75
CA GLY A 455 -4.60 4.20 22.18
C GLY A 455 -5.04 3.06 23.10
N LEU A 456 -6.06 2.27 22.70
CA LEU A 456 -6.46 1.06 23.44
C LEU A 456 -5.41 -0.06 23.35
N TYR A 457 -4.78 -0.26 22.19
CA TYR A 457 -3.67 -1.20 22.06
C TYR A 457 -2.46 -0.79 22.92
N GLU A 458 -2.11 0.50 22.95
CA GLU A 458 -1.08 1.03 23.85
C GLU A 458 -1.40 0.73 25.33
N GLU A 459 -2.62 1.05 25.77
CA GLU A 459 -3.08 0.86 27.15
C GLU A 459 -3.06 -0.61 27.60
N LYS A 460 -3.17 -1.55 26.64
CA LYS A 460 -3.08 -3.00 26.89
C LYS A 460 -1.72 -3.60 26.52
N GLY A 461 -0.73 -2.78 26.18
CA GLY A 461 0.65 -3.21 25.87
C GLY A 461 0.84 -3.90 24.51
N PHE A 462 -0.16 -3.88 23.63
CA PHE A 462 -0.11 -4.47 22.29
C PHE A 462 0.67 -3.57 21.29
N ARG A 463 1.92 -3.22 21.64
CA ARG A 463 2.77 -2.23 20.95
C ARG A 463 2.77 -2.35 19.41
N ARG A 464 2.89 -3.56 18.86
CA ARG A 464 2.84 -3.80 17.39
C ARG A 464 1.50 -3.42 16.76
N LYS A 465 0.37 -3.85 17.33
CA LYS A 465 -0.98 -3.50 16.85
C LYS A 465 -1.26 -1.99 17.02
N ALA A 466 -0.69 -1.35 18.03
CA ALA A 466 -0.75 0.10 18.19
C ALA A 466 -0.03 0.84 17.05
N THR A 467 1.20 0.42 16.71
CA THR A 467 1.95 0.97 15.57
C THR A 467 1.17 0.80 14.26
N GLU A 468 0.69 -0.40 13.95
CA GLU A 468 -0.13 -0.67 12.75
C GLU A 468 -1.37 0.24 12.67
N ALA A 469 -2.09 0.42 13.78
CA ALA A 469 -3.26 1.29 13.85
C ALA A 469 -2.90 2.78 13.66
N LEU A 470 -1.74 3.23 14.13
CA LEU A 470 -1.25 4.60 13.92
C LEU A 470 -0.72 4.84 12.50
N GLU A 471 -0.05 3.87 11.87
CA GLU A 471 0.33 3.96 10.44
C GLU A 471 -0.91 4.14 9.57
N ARG A 472 -1.94 3.34 9.81
CA ARG A 472 -3.24 3.48 9.15
C ARG A 472 -3.87 4.85 9.41
N ALA A 473 -3.78 5.35 10.65
CA ALA A 473 -4.24 6.70 10.98
C ALA A 473 -3.40 7.79 10.27
N LEU A 474 -2.12 7.56 9.97
CA LEU A 474 -1.25 8.53 9.32
C LEU A 474 -1.69 8.80 7.87
N HIS A 475 -2.07 7.75 7.14
CA HIS A 475 -2.64 7.86 5.79
C HIS A 475 -4.07 8.42 5.82
N ALA A 476 -4.88 7.97 6.79
CA ALA A 476 -6.26 8.45 6.97
C ALA A 476 -6.37 9.89 7.55
N ALA A 477 -5.26 10.52 7.92
CA ALA A 477 -5.26 11.84 8.56
C ALA A 477 -5.88 12.92 7.65
N PRO A 478 -6.98 13.59 8.06
CA PRO A 478 -7.73 14.51 7.21
C PRO A 478 -7.02 15.85 6.97
N ASP A 479 -6.07 16.22 7.83
CA ASP A 479 -5.35 17.49 7.81
C ASP A 479 -3.88 17.31 8.24
N ALA A 480 -3.08 18.38 8.15
CA ALA A 480 -1.66 18.34 8.43
C ALA A 480 -1.31 18.21 9.93
N GLU A 481 -2.08 18.85 10.82
CA GLU A 481 -1.89 18.82 12.28
C GLU A 481 -2.20 17.42 12.83
N SER A 482 -3.33 16.83 12.38
CA SER A 482 -3.69 15.44 12.62
C SER A 482 -2.59 14.47 12.18
N ARG A 483 -1.97 14.73 11.02
CA ARG A 483 -0.90 13.88 10.47
C ARG A 483 0.39 14.01 11.27
N GLU A 484 0.78 15.23 11.65
CA GLU A 484 1.96 15.49 12.49
C GLU A 484 1.78 14.90 13.90
N ALA A 485 0.61 15.04 14.52
CA ALA A 485 0.29 14.44 15.81
C ALA A 485 0.39 12.90 15.79
N VAL A 486 0.02 12.25 14.69
CA VAL A 486 0.19 10.79 14.52
C VAL A 486 1.66 10.42 14.30
N ARG A 487 2.43 11.18 13.51
CA ARG A 487 3.90 10.97 13.40
C ARG A 487 4.58 11.08 14.76
N ALA A 488 4.26 12.11 15.53
CA ALA A 488 4.80 12.33 16.86
C ALA A 488 4.47 11.17 17.83
N ARG A 489 3.32 10.50 17.67
CA ARG A 489 2.99 9.31 18.48
C ARG A 489 3.66 8.03 17.99
N LEU A 490 3.77 7.82 16.66
CA LEU A 490 4.54 6.72 16.08
C LEU A 490 6.00 6.74 16.58
N LEU A 491 6.64 7.91 16.57
CA LEU A 491 8.00 8.14 17.08
C LEU A 491 8.16 7.96 18.60
N GLN A 492 7.06 7.73 19.34
CA GLN A 492 7.09 7.35 20.77
C GLN A 492 6.78 5.86 20.99
N LEU A 493 6.32 5.15 19.94
CA LEU A 493 6.07 3.70 19.96
C LEU A 493 7.16 2.89 19.24
N LEU A 494 8.15 3.53 18.63
CA LEU A 494 9.39 2.93 18.12
C LEU A 494 10.53 3.17 19.14
#